data_AF-A0A2J8VLK9-F1
#
_entry.id   AF-A0A2J8VLK9-F1
#
_cell.length_a   1.000
_cell.length_b   1.000
_cell.length_c   1.000
_cell.angle_alpha   90.00
_cell.angle_beta   90.00
_cell.angle_gamma   90.00
#
_symmetry.space_group_name_H-M   'P 1'
#
loop_
_entity.id
_entity.type
_entity.pdbx_description
1 polymer ?
#
loop_
_entity_poly.entity_id
_entity_poly.type
_entity_poly.pdbx_seq_one_letter_code
_entity_poly.pdbx_strand_id
1 'polypeptide(L)'
;MKMLTRLQVLTLALFSKGFLLSLGDHNFLRREIKIEGDLVLGGLFPINEKGTGTEECGRINEDRGIQRLEAMLFAIDEINKDDYLLP
;
A
#
# COMPACT_ATOMS: atom_id res chain seq x y z
N MET A 1 46.76 17.25 17.72
CA MET A 1 46.03 17.28 16.43
C MET A 1 45.45 15.92 16.01
N LYS A 2 46.20 14.80 16.04
CA LYS A 2 45.70 13.48 15.58
C LYS A 2 44.47 12.92 16.33
N MET A 3 44.34 13.18 17.65
CA MET A 3 43.18 12.72 18.43
C MET A 3 41.89 13.48 18.10
N LEU A 4 42.00 14.78 17.79
CA LEU A 4 40.84 15.61 17.44
C LEU A 4 40.27 15.20 16.07
N THR A 5 41.14 14.88 15.12
CA THR A 5 40.74 14.37 13.80
C THR A 5 40.04 13.00 13.90
N ARG A 6 40.51 12.11 14.79
CA ARG A 6 39.86 10.81 15.01
C ARG A 6 38.47 10.97 15.64
N LEU A 7 38.31 11.91 16.58
CA LEU A 7 37.02 12.20 17.19
C LEU A 7 36.03 12.78 16.16
N GLN A 8 36.49 13.68 15.30
CA GLN A 8 35.68 14.27 14.21
C GLN A 8 35.24 13.22 13.17
N VAL A 9 36.11 12.27 12.82
CA VAL A 9 35.77 11.16 11.91
C VAL A 9 34.75 10.21 12.56
N LEU A 10 34.89 9.92 13.85
CA LEU A 10 33.94 9.12 14.62
C LEU A 10 32.56 9.79 14.72
N THR A 11 32.51 11.10 14.98
CA THR A 11 31.24 11.83 15.01
C THR A 11 30.58 11.86 13.63
N LEU A 12 31.35 12.04 12.56
CA LEU A 12 30.82 12.02 11.19
C LEU A 12 30.26 10.64 10.81
N ALA A 13 30.95 9.56 11.19
CA ALA A 13 30.53 8.18 10.94
C ALA A 13 29.28 7.77 11.75
N LEU A 14 29.11 8.31 12.96
CA LEU A 14 27.90 8.12 13.78
C LEU A 14 26.70 8.88 13.20
N PHE A 15 26.89 10.11 12.72
CA PHE A 15 25.85 10.87 12.03
C PHE A 15 25.44 10.22 10.70
N SER A 16 26.39 9.70 9.91
CA SER A 16 26.07 9.02 8.65
C SER A 16 25.30 7.71 8.86
N LYS A 17 25.59 6.97 9.94
CA LYS A 17 24.82 5.77 10.30
C LYS A 17 23.41 6.13 10.79
N GLY A 18 23.25 7.16 11.62
CA GLY A 18 21.94 7.61 12.08
C GLY A 18 21.05 8.15 10.94
N PHE A 19 21.65 8.85 9.98
CA PHE A 19 20.95 9.37 8.81
C PHE A 19 20.55 8.26 7.81
N LEU A 20 21.43 7.29 7.54
CA LEU A 20 21.10 6.15 6.68
C LEU A 20 20.04 5.22 7.30
N LEU A 21 20.06 5.03 8.62
CA LEU A 21 19.05 4.22 9.32
C LEU A 21 17.65 4.86 9.33
N SER A 22 17.54 6.19 9.14
CA SER A 22 16.26 6.90 9.09
C SER A 22 15.61 6.91 7.71
N LEU A 23 16.34 6.57 6.64
CA LEU A 23 15.84 6.66 5.26
C LEU A 23 15.14 5.39 4.77
N GLY A 24 15.11 4.34 5.59
CA GLY A 24 14.80 2.99 5.15
C GLY A 24 13.80 2.26 6.03
N ASP A 25 12.65 2.87 6.33
CA ASP A 25 11.45 2.09 6.66
C ASP A 25 10.17 2.92 6.49
N HIS A 26 9.79 3.21 5.24
CA HIS A 26 8.37 3.35 4.94
C HIS A 26 7.88 1.99 4.46
N ASN A 27 7.49 1.13 5.40
CA ASN A 27 6.56 0.03 5.15
C ASN A 27 5.27 0.62 4.55
N PHE A 28 5.28 0.88 3.24
CA PHE A 28 4.14 1.36 2.48
C PHE A 28 3.16 0.19 2.32
N LEU A 29 2.24 0.06 3.28
CA LEU A 29 1.22 -0.97 3.26
C LEU A 29 0.24 -0.71 2.11
N ARG A 30 0.55 -1.24 0.92
CA ARG A 30 -0.39 -1.35 -0.20
C ARG A 30 -1.44 -2.40 0.14
N ARG A 31 -2.69 -1.94 0.32
CA ARG A 31 -3.83 -2.81 0.63
C ARG A 31 -4.40 -3.44 -0.63
N GLU A 32 -4.83 -4.69 -0.52
CA GLU A 32 -5.50 -5.46 -1.57
C GLU A 32 -6.49 -6.44 -0.95
N ILE A 33 -7.41 -6.93 -1.78
CA ILE A 33 -8.31 -8.04 -1.43
C ILE A 33 -7.92 -9.22 -2.30
N LYS A 34 -7.68 -10.37 -1.66
CA LYS A 34 -7.39 -11.64 -2.33
C LYS A 34 -8.31 -12.71 -1.77
N ILE A 35 -9.09 -13.30 -2.65
CA ILE A 35 -10.01 -14.41 -2.36
C ILE A 35 -9.68 -15.48 -3.39
N GLU A 36 -9.35 -16.69 -2.90
CA GLU A 36 -9.03 -17.83 -3.76
C GLU A 36 -10.30 -18.45 -4.34
N GLY A 37 -10.17 -19.10 -5.50
CA GLY A 37 -11.25 -19.81 -6.18
C GLY A 37 -10.73 -20.49 -7.44
N ASP A 38 -11.55 -21.32 -8.08
CA ASP A 38 -11.16 -22.02 -9.31
C ASP A 38 -10.89 -21.04 -10.47
N LEU A 39 -11.62 -19.92 -10.49
CA LEU A 39 -11.38 -18.77 -11.36
C LEU A 39 -11.28 -17.51 -10.51
N VAL A 40 -10.29 -16.67 -10.82
CA VAL A 40 -10.03 -15.41 -10.07
C VAL A 40 -10.20 -14.23 -10.99
N LEU A 41 -11.06 -13.29 -10.60
CA LEU A 41 -11.29 -12.04 -11.31
C LEU A 41 -10.53 -10.89 -10.62
N GLY A 42 -9.67 -10.23 -11.38
CA GLY A 42 -9.04 -8.98 -10.95
C GLY A 42 -10.02 -7.80 -11.00
N GLY A 43 -10.01 -6.96 -9.98
CA GLY A 43 -10.82 -5.73 -9.92
C GLY A 43 -9.96 -4.50 -9.67
N LEU A 44 -10.19 -3.42 -10.43
CA LEU A 44 -9.53 -2.13 -10.25
C LEU A 44 -10.57 -1.05 -10.00
N PHE A 45 -10.50 -0.45 -8.82
CA PHE A 45 -11.41 0.59 -8.37
C PHE A 45 -10.63 1.81 -7.88
N PRO A 46 -11.12 3.04 -8.11
CA PRO A 46 -10.51 4.25 -7.58
C PRO A 46 -10.85 4.38 -6.08
N ILE A 47 -10.35 3.48 -5.24
CA ILE A 47 -10.64 3.44 -3.79
C ILE A 47 -10.18 4.73 -3.10
N ASN A 48 -9.05 5.25 -3.55
CA ASN A 48 -8.50 6.53 -3.13
C ASN A 48 -8.55 7.52 -4.28
N GLU A 49 -8.80 8.78 -3.95
CA GLU A 49 -8.55 9.92 -4.83
C GLU A 49 -7.07 10.03 -5.17
N LYS A 50 -6.75 10.84 -6.17
CA LYS A 50 -5.36 11.19 -6.47
C LYS A 50 -4.73 11.90 -5.26
N GLY A 51 -3.53 11.46 -4.86
CA GLY A 51 -2.77 12.15 -3.81
C GLY A 51 -2.31 13.55 -4.23
N THR A 52 -1.83 14.31 -3.25
CA THR A 52 -1.34 15.68 -3.46
C THR A 52 0.17 15.78 -3.26
N GLY A 53 0.86 16.57 -4.08
CA GLY A 53 2.31 16.71 -3.97
C GLY A 53 3.06 15.42 -4.27
N THR A 54 3.76 14.88 -3.27
CA THR A 54 4.55 13.63 -3.37
C THR A 54 3.75 12.38 -3.01
N GLU A 55 2.50 12.52 -2.54
CA GLU A 55 1.66 11.39 -2.17
C GLU A 55 0.99 10.77 -3.41
N GLU A 56 0.99 9.43 -3.49
CA GLU A 56 0.36 8.70 -4.60
C GLU A 56 -1.16 8.62 -4.46
N CYS A 57 -1.65 8.37 -3.23
CA CYS A 57 -3.06 8.16 -2.91
C CYS A 57 -3.57 9.23 -1.93
N GLY A 58 -4.74 9.78 -2.20
CA GLY A 58 -5.41 10.78 -1.37
C GLY A 58 -6.51 10.18 -0.48
N ARG A 59 -7.55 10.98 -0.22
CA ARG A 59 -8.72 10.59 0.58
C ARG A 59 -9.47 9.40 -0.05
N ILE A 60 -10.26 8.69 0.74
CA ILE A 60 -11.14 7.63 0.24
C ILE A 60 -12.22 8.23 -0.66
N ASN A 61 -12.46 7.59 -1.80
CA ASN A 61 -13.59 7.88 -2.67
C ASN A 61 -14.74 6.95 -2.27
N GLU A 62 -15.68 7.47 -1.49
CA GLU A 62 -16.74 6.68 -0.86
C GLU A 62 -17.73 6.10 -1.89
N ASP A 63 -18.23 6.93 -2.80
CA ASP A 63 -19.29 6.52 -3.73
C ASP A 63 -18.75 5.76 -4.95
N ARG A 64 -17.65 6.20 -5.54
CA ARG A 64 -17.12 5.59 -6.78
C ARG A 64 -15.97 4.61 -6.52
N GLY A 65 -15.36 4.65 -5.34
CA GLY A 65 -14.38 3.68 -4.90
C GLY A 65 -15.04 2.58 -4.09
N ILE A 66 -15.42 2.88 -2.84
CA ILE A 66 -15.89 1.88 -1.87
C ILE A 66 -17.18 1.21 -2.32
N GLN A 67 -18.25 1.95 -2.63
CA GLN A 67 -19.52 1.32 -3.00
C GLN A 67 -19.40 0.43 -4.24
N ARG A 68 -18.53 0.79 -5.20
CA ARG A 68 -18.33 -0.03 -6.41
C ARG A 68 -17.49 -1.28 -6.15
N LEU A 69 -16.49 -1.17 -5.27
CA LEU A 69 -15.74 -2.34 -4.80
C LEU A 69 -16.67 -3.32 -4.08
N GLU A 70 -17.47 -2.82 -3.14
CA GLU A 70 -18.45 -3.63 -2.41
C GLU A 70 -19.51 -4.21 -3.34
N ALA A 71 -19.94 -3.48 -4.37
CA ALA A 71 -20.87 -4.00 -5.37
C ALA A 71 -20.27 -5.17 -6.19
N MET A 72 -18.95 -5.14 -6.48
CA MET A 72 -18.28 -6.28 -7.10
C MET A 72 -18.23 -7.48 -6.15
N LEU A 73 -17.86 -7.27 -4.88
CA LEU A 73 -17.85 -8.34 -3.88
C LEU A 73 -19.23 -8.97 -3.71
N PHE A 74 -20.27 -8.14 -3.61
CA PHE A 74 -21.66 -8.58 -3.58
C PHE A 74 -22.02 -9.41 -4.82
N ALA A 75 -21.66 -8.95 -6.03
CA ALA A 75 -21.96 -9.70 -7.25
C ALA A 75 -21.26 -11.06 -7.29
N ILE A 76 -20.00 -11.15 -6.83
CA ILE A 76 -19.27 -12.42 -6.74
C ILE A 76 -19.94 -13.35 -5.72
N ASP A 77 -20.38 -12.84 -4.58
CA ASP A 77 -21.12 -13.62 -3.58
C ASP A 77 -22.41 -14.20 -4.15
N GLU A 78 -23.16 -13.42 -4.94
CA GLU A 78 -24.39 -13.91 -5.56
C GLU A 78 -24.12 -14.93 -6.67
N ILE A 79 -23.08 -14.72 -7.50
CA ILE A 79 -22.65 -15.71 -8.51
C ILE A 79 -22.30 -17.04 -7.84
N ASN A 80 -21.49 -17.02 -6.79
CA ASN A 80 -21.05 -18.23 -6.11
C ASN A 80 -22.17 -18.97 -5.34
N LYS A 81 -23.36 -18.37 -5.21
CA LYS A 81 -24.56 -19.00 -4.62
C LYS A 81 -25.58 -19.43 -5.68
N ASP A 82 -25.38 -19.08 -6.95
CA ASP A 82 -26.33 -19.35 -8.02
C ASP A 82 -26.03 -20.71 -8.67
N ASP A 83 -26.87 -21.71 -8.38
CA ASP A 83 -26.75 -23.06 -8.93
C ASP A 83 -26.86 -23.13 -10.47
N TYR A 84 -27.29 -22.03 -11.12
CA TYR A 84 -27.45 -21.95 -12.58
C TYR A 84 -26.35 -21.13 -13.27
N LEU A 85 -25.43 -20.52 -12.53
CA LEU A 85 -24.38 -19.66 -13.07
C LEU A 85 -23.00 -19.97 -12.46
N LEU A 86 -22.11 -20.53 -13.28
CA LEU A 86 -20.80 -21.04 -12.86
C LEU A 86 -20.88 -22.05 -11.69
N PRO A 87 -21.65 -23.15 -11.86
CA PRO A 87 -21.79 -24.19 -10.84
C PRO A 87 -20.53 -25.07 -10.70
#